data_AF-A0A1L9H054-F1
#
_entry.id   AF-A0A1L9H054-F1
#
_cell.length_a   1.000
_cell.length_b   1.000
_cell.length_c   1.000
_cell.angle_alpha   90.00
_cell.angle_beta   90.00
_cell.angle_gamma   90.00
#
_symmetry.space_group_name_H-M   'P 1'
#
loop_
_entity.id
_entity.type
_entity.pdbx_description
1 polymer ?
#
loop_
_entity_poly.entity_id
_entity_poly.type
_entity_poly.pdbx_seq_one_letter_code
_entity_poly.pdbx_strand_id
1 'polypeptide(L)'
;MNRNLGKIIGLVVLVAVLIGAFFYLRAGDFSFFGAPAEDNAAAVAAAVEKETADLVAKVGRHMILPTDETPQVAEISDATLAAKEQPFYAGAQNGDRLLVYLNLRKAIIYSPARDLIVNVGPIYMEEDGTAQPAPAPEEE
;
A
#
# COMPACT_ATOMS: atom_id res chain seq x y z
N MET A 1 -10.49 0.01 23.60
CA MET A 1 -10.26 0.80 22.38
C MET A 1 -8.86 1.40 22.46
N ASN A 2 -7.90 0.80 21.76
CA ASN A 2 -6.49 1.17 21.86
C ASN A 2 -6.30 2.52 21.16
N ARG A 3 -5.88 3.54 21.92
CA ARG A 3 -5.75 4.93 21.47
C ARG A 3 -4.75 5.14 20.31
N ASN A 4 -4.04 4.08 19.92
CA ASN A 4 -3.06 4.04 18.84
C ASN A 4 -3.63 3.45 17.54
N LEU A 5 -4.67 2.62 17.62
CA LEU A 5 -5.31 2.01 16.44
C LEU A 5 -6.06 3.06 15.61
N GLY A 6 -6.78 3.97 16.27
CA GLY A 6 -7.41 5.11 15.60
C GLY A 6 -6.41 6.05 14.92
N LYS A 7 -5.14 6.07 15.36
CA LYS A 7 -4.09 6.89 14.73
C LYS A 7 -3.50 6.21 13.51
N ILE A 8 -3.34 4.89 13.53
CA ILE A 8 -2.84 4.10 12.40
C ILE A 8 -3.89 4.07 11.27
N ILE A 9 -5.16 3.86 11.62
CA ILE A 9 -6.27 3.98 10.65
C ILE A 9 -6.34 5.42 10.12
N GLY A 10 -6.18 6.41 11.01
CA GLY A 10 -6.09 7.81 10.61
C GLY A 10 -4.96 8.09 9.60
N LEU A 11 -3.77 7.50 9.80
CA LEU A 11 -2.61 7.66 8.92
C LEU A 11 -2.84 6.97 7.56
N VAL A 12 -3.37 5.75 7.54
CA VAL A 12 -3.66 5.02 6.29
C VAL A 12 -4.74 5.72 5.48
N VAL A 13 -5.81 6.19 6.14
CA VAL A 13 -6.87 6.99 5.50
C VAL A 13 -6.31 8.33 5.02
N LEU A 14 -5.43 8.98 5.80
CA LEU A 14 -4.76 10.21 5.38
C LEU A 14 -3.89 9.97 4.15
N VAL A 15 -3.13 8.87 4.09
CA VAL A 15 -2.30 8.51 2.92
C VAL A 15 -3.17 8.18 1.71
N ALA A 16 -4.28 7.45 1.87
CA ALA A 16 -5.23 7.20 0.78
C ALA A 16 -5.89 8.50 0.27
N VAL A 17 -6.22 9.42 1.17
CA VAL A 17 -6.74 10.76 0.82
C VAL A 17 -5.68 11.61 0.15
N LEU A 18 -4.43 11.54 0.58
CA LEU A 18 -3.31 12.26 -0.04
C LEU A 18 -2.96 11.68 -1.41
N ILE A 19 -3.09 10.37 -1.61
CA ILE A 19 -3.00 9.73 -2.93
C ILE A 19 -4.14 10.23 -3.82
N GLY A 20 -5.39 10.20 -3.33
CA GLY A 20 -6.54 10.75 -4.06
C GLY A 20 -6.39 12.24 -4.39
N ALA A 21 -5.90 13.04 -3.44
CA ALA A 21 -5.65 14.47 -3.61
C ALA A 21 -4.45 14.74 -4.56
N PHE A 22 -3.42 13.90 -4.53
CA PHE A 22 -2.30 13.97 -5.46
C PHE A 22 -2.75 13.70 -6.90
N PHE A 23 -3.59 12.68 -7.10
CA PHE A 23 -4.24 12.44 -8.39
C PHE A 23 -5.18 13.60 -8.78
N TYR A 24 -5.94 14.16 -7.84
CA TYR A 24 -6.82 15.33 -8.06
C TYR A 24 -6.06 16.61 -8.43
N LEU A 25 -4.91 16.87 -7.82
CA LEU A 25 -4.11 18.08 -8.06
C LEU A 25 -3.18 17.94 -9.28
N ARG A 26 -2.84 16.70 -9.68
CA ARG A 26 -2.01 16.40 -10.85
C ARG A 26 -2.83 16.20 -12.12
N ALA A 27 -4.13 15.94 -12.01
CA ALA A 27 -5.04 15.80 -13.13
C ALA A 27 -5.98 17.01 -13.22
N GLY A 28 -5.78 17.83 -14.26
CA GLY A 28 -6.91 18.52 -14.90
C GLY A 28 -7.89 17.56 -15.60
N ASP A 29 -7.67 16.24 -15.51
CA ASP A 29 -8.44 15.17 -16.16
C ASP A 29 -8.97 14.13 -15.15
N PHE A 30 -9.56 14.57 -14.03
CA PHE A 30 -10.35 13.70 -13.16
C PHE A 30 -11.79 13.59 -13.69
N SER A 31 -11.98 12.82 -14.77
CA SER A 31 -13.28 12.45 -15.33
C SER A 31 -13.97 11.36 -14.50
N PHE A 32 -14.24 11.65 -13.22
CA PHE A 32 -15.01 10.77 -12.33
C PHE A 32 -16.54 10.83 -12.56
N PHE A 33 -17.01 11.75 -13.41
CA PHE A 33 -18.41 11.80 -13.84
C PHE A 33 -18.50 12.03 -15.37
N GLY A 34 -18.56 10.93 -16.13
CA GLY A 34 -19.19 10.86 -17.46
C GLY A 34 -18.39 11.37 -18.67
N ALA A 35 -17.57 10.51 -19.27
CA ALA A 35 -17.25 10.43 -20.71
C ALA A 35 -16.47 9.13 -21.00
N PRO A 36 -16.56 8.51 -22.19
CA PRO A 36 -16.38 7.06 -22.37
C PRO A 36 -14.92 6.65 -22.22
N ALA A 37 -14.65 5.82 -21.21
CA ALA A 37 -13.32 5.44 -20.75
C ALA A 37 -12.95 4.00 -21.14
N GLU A 38 -13.25 3.57 -22.37
CA GLU A 38 -12.94 2.18 -22.78
C GLU A 38 -11.52 2.04 -23.35
N ASP A 39 -10.96 3.06 -24.01
CA ASP A 39 -9.65 2.94 -24.68
C ASP A 39 -8.43 3.29 -23.79
N ASN A 40 -8.59 4.14 -22.77
CA ASN A 40 -7.46 4.63 -21.96
C ASN A 40 -7.29 3.89 -20.62
N ALA A 41 -8.34 3.28 -20.08
CA ALA A 41 -8.27 2.57 -18.80
C ALA A 41 -7.39 1.30 -18.90
N ALA A 42 -7.48 0.58 -20.02
CA ALA A 42 -6.65 -0.60 -20.28
C ALA A 42 -5.17 -0.24 -20.41
N ALA A 43 -4.84 0.88 -21.05
CA ALA A 43 -3.46 1.34 -21.22
C ALA A 43 -2.82 1.76 -19.88
N VAL A 44 -3.58 2.44 -19.02
CA VAL A 44 -3.12 2.84 -17.68
C VAL A 44 -2.94 1.61 -16.78
N ALA A 45 -3.87 0.66 -16.80
CA ALA A 45 -3.76 -0.59 -16.04
C ALA A 45 -2.52 -1.40 -16.46
N ALA A 46 -2.30 -1.54 -17.77
CA ALA A 46 -1.14 -2.26 -18.30
C ALA A 46 0.21 -1.59 -17.93
N ALA A 47 0.25 -0.25 -17.86
CA ALA A 47 1.46 0.47 -17.46
C ALA A 47 1.81 0.24 -15.97
N VAL A 48 0.80 0.25 -15.09
CA VAL A 48 0.98 0.00 -13.65
C VAL A 48 1.39 -1.45 -13.38
N GLU A 49 0.79 -2.40 -14.11
CA GLU A 49 1.15 -3.81 -14.01
C GLU A 49 2.61 -4.04 -14.42
N LYS A 50 3.04 -3.42 -15.51
CA LYS A 50 4.43 -3.50 -15.97
C LYS A 50 5.42 -2.90 -14.97
N GLU A 51 5.15 -1.72 -14.40
CA GLU A 51 6.02 -1.12 -13.39
C GLU A 51 6.14 -2.01 -12.15
N THR A 52 5.03 -2.63 -11.73
CA THR A 52 5.02 -3.54 -10.60
C THR A 52 5.82 -4.80 -10.89
N ALA A 53 5.65 -5.41 -12.08
CA ALA A 53 6.43 -6.56 -12.50
C ALA A 53 7.94 -6.26 -12.56
N ASP A 54 8.31 -5.09 -13.09
CA ASP A 54 9.72 -4.64 -13.15
C ASP A 54 10.30 -4.45 -11.74
N LEU A 55 9.52 -3.91 -10.79
CA LEU A 55 9.93 -3.79 -9.39
C LEU A 55 10.09 -5.15 -8.72
N VAL A 56 9.14 -6.07 -8.90
CA VAL A 56 9.22 -7.43 -8.35
C VAL A 56 10.46 -8.15 -8.89
N ALA A 57 10.75 -8.03 -10.19
CA ALA A 57 11.95 -8.60 -10.80
C ALA A 57 13.23 -8.01 -10.20
N LYS A 58 13.27 -6.69 -9.94
CA LYS A 58 14.41 -6.04 -9.27
C LYS A 58 14.61 -6.54 -7.84
N VAL A 59 13.55 -6.58 -7.05
CA VAL A 59 13.60 -7.08 -5.67
C VAL A 59 14.00 -8.56 -5.64
N GLY A 60 13.51 -9.35 -6.60
CA GLY A 60 13.83 -10.78 -6.75
C GLY A 60 15.30 -11.09 -6.97
N ARG A 61 16.12 -10.11 -7.39
CA ARG A 61 17.59 -10.27 -7.45
C ARG A 61 18.25 -10.25 -6.08
N HIS A 62 17.60 -9.63 -5.11
CA HIS A 62 18.14 -9.40 -3.76
C HIS A 62 17.59 -10.38 -2.73
N MET A 63 16.42 -10.97 -3.00
CA MET A 63 15.84 -12.00 -2.14
C MET A 63 14.85 -12.88 -2.89
N ILE A 64 14.55 -14.06 -2.32
CA ILE A 64 13.48 -14.93 -2.82
C ILE A 64 12.12 -14.30 -2.47
N LEU A 65 11.25 -14.22 -3.48
CA LEU A 65 9.89 -13.68 -3.40
C LEU A 65 8.87 -14.78 -3.71
N PRO A 66 7.61 -14.67 -3.24
CA PRO A 66 6.54 -15.56 -3.69
C PRO A 66 6.30 -15.39 -5.19
N THR A 67 5.90 -16.48 -5.83
CA THR A 67 5.56 -16.51 -7.26
C THR A 67 4.05 -16.55 -7.50
N ASP A 68 3.27 -16.80 -6.45
CA ASP A 68 1.83 -16.99 -6.44
C ASP A 68 1.05 -15.74 -5.97
N GLU A 69 1.75 -14.66 -5.62
CA GLU A 69 1.16 -13.41 -5.15
C GLU A 69 1.85 -12.19 -5.78
N THR A 70 1.05 -11.19 -6.15
CA THR A 70 1.51 -9.86 -6.54
C THR A 70 1.43 -8.91 -5.33
N PRO A 71 2.50 -8.16 -5.02
CA PRO A 71 2.48 -7.24 -3.89
C PRO A 71 1.67 -5.98 -4.21
N GLN A 72 1.11 -5.37 -3.18
CA GLN A 72 0.69 -3.97 -3.26
C GLN A 72 1.90 -3.06 -3.12
N VAL A 73 2.01 -2.05 -3.98
CA VAL A 73 3.17 -1.15 -4.02
C VAL A 73 2.75 0.27 -3.66
N ALA A 74 3.50 0.91 -2.76
CA ALA A 74 3.38 2.32 -2.43
C ALA A 74 4.74 3.03 -2.48
N GLU A 75 4.75 4.30 -2.86
CA GLU A 75 5.93 5.15 -2.78
C GLU A 75 6.01 5.82 -1.40
N ILE A 76 7.20 5.83 -0.80
CA ILE A 76 7.47 6.56 0.45
C ILE A 76 7.77 8.01 0.09
N SER A 77 6.88 8.92 0.47
CA SER A 77 7.00 10.36 0.18
C SER A 77 7.65 11.16 1.32
N ASP A 78 7.53 10.71 2.57
CA ASP A 78 8.21 11.28 3.74
C ASP A 78 8.80 10.18 4.62
N ALA A 79 10.00 9.74 4.26
CA ALA A 79 10.74 8.71 4.99
C ALA A 79 11.15 9.17 6.40
N THR A 80 11.35 10.48 6.61
CA THR A 80 11.75 11.01 7.92
C THR A 80 10.60 10.89 8.91
N LEU A 81 9.39 11.23 8.50
CA LEU A 81 8.19 11.05 9.32
C LEU A 81 7.92 9.55 9.55
N ALA A 82 7.96 8.74 8.49
CA ALA A 82 7.71 7.30 8.59
C ALA A 82 8.70 6.59 9.55
N ALA A 83 9.99 6.95 9.52
CA ALA A 83 11.01 6.38 10.40
C ALA A 83 10.82 6.77 11.87
N LYS A 84 10.22 7.93 12.15
CA LYS A 84 9.85 8.33 13.52
C LYS A 84 8.65 7.53 14.04
N GLU A 85 7.70 7.22 13.17
CA GLU A 85 6.50 6.44 13.51
C GLU A 85 6.84 4.96 13.73
N GLN A 86 7.68 4.37 12.87
CA GLN A 86 8.02 2.96 12.93
C GLN A 86 9.48 2.69 12.55
N PRO A 87 10.26 1.97 13.39
CA PRO A 87 11.66 1.61 13.10
C PRO A 87 11.86 0.82 11.80
N PHE A 88 10.80 0.22 11.26
CA PHE A 88 10.81 -0.46 9.96
C PHE A 88 11.27 0.46 8.82
N TYR A 89 10.96 1.76 8.87
CA TYR A 89 11.39 2.74 7.86
C TYR A 89 12.80 3.30 8.10
N ALA A 90 13.55 2.80 9.09
CA ALA A 90 14.92 3.23 9.32
C ALA A 90 15.79 2.99 8.06
N GLY A 91 16.46 4.05 7.58
CA GLY A 91 17.30 4.00 6.39
C GLY A 91 16.54 4.12 5.05
N ALA A 92 15.21 4.26 5.09
CA ALA A 92 14.40 4.58 3.91
C ALA A 92 14.62 6.03 3.46
N GLN A 93 14.44 6.27 2.18
CA GLN A 93 14.51 7.58 1.54
C GLN A 93 13.22 7.87 0.76
N ASN A 94 12.96 9.15 0.51
CA ASN A 94 11.83 9.53 -0.34
C ASN A 94 12.04 8.95 -1.75
N GLY A 95 11.00 8.34 -2.31
CA GLY A 95 11.06 7.60 -3.57
C GLY A 95 11.36 6.10 -3.40
N ASP A 96 11.70 5.63 -2.20
CA ASP A 96 11.76 4.19 -1.93
C ASP A 96 10.36 3.57 -2.05
N ARG A 97 10.29 2.30 -2.45
CA ARG A 97 9.06 1.56 -2.70
C ARG A 97 8.78 0.60 -1.54
N LEU A 98 7.59 0.69 -0.98
CA LEU A 98 7.04 -0.26 -0.03
C LEU A 98 6.23 -1.32 -0.79
N LEU A 99 6.66 -2.57 -0.73
CA LEU A 99 5.96 -3.74 -1.28
C LEU A 99 5.32 -4.52 -0.13
N VAL A 100 4.04 -4.80 -0.24
CA VAL A 100 3.21 -5.43 0.79
C VAL A 100 2.61 -6.71 0.23
N TYR A 101 3.05 -7.86 0.75
CA TYR A 101 2.49 -9.17 0.48
C TYR A 101 1.51 -9.52 1.61
N LEU A 102 0.21 -9.58 1.30
CA LEU A 102 -0.83 -9.78 2.30
C LEU A 102 -0.94 -11.24 2.68
N ASN A 103 -0.84 -12.17 1.72
CA ASN A 103 -0.93 -13.60 2.01
C ASN A 103 0.29 -14.07 2.82
N LEU A 104 1.50 -13.61 2.44
CA LEU A 104 2.71 -13.88 3.22
C LEU A 104 2.85 -13.03 4.49
N ARG A 105 1.96 -12.03 4.69
CA ARG A 105 2.04 -11.05 5.78
C ARG A 105 3.44 -10.44 5.92
N LYS A 106 3.98 -9.94 4.81
CA LYS A 106 5.34 -9.41 4.74
C LYS A 106 5.38 -8.06 4.03
N ALA A 107 6.10 -7.12 4.63
CA ALA A 107 6.42 -5.83 4.03
C ALA A 107 7.92 -5.76 3.68
N ILE A 108 8.23 -5.16 2.53
CA ILE A 108 9.60 -4.96 2.03
C ILE A 108 9.74 -3.51 1.60
N ILE A 109 10.76 -2.81 2.10
CA ILE A 109 11.17 -1.52 1.57
C ILE A 109 12.33 -1.75 0.63
N TYR A 110 12.16 -1.39 -0.63
CA TYR A 110 13.18 -1.46 -1.66
C TYR A 110 13.50 -0.05 -2.18
N SER A 111 14.79 0.24 -2.36
CA SER A 111 15.25 1.51 -2.92
C SER A 111 15.62 1.34 -4.39
N PRO A 112 14.81 1.80 -5.36
CA PRO A 112 15.14 1.66 -6.77
C PRO A 112 16.38 2.46 -7.18
N ALA A 113 16.60 3.62 -6.53
CA ALA A 113 17.74 4.49 -6.80
C ALA A 113 19.07 3.87 -6.34
N ARG A 114 19.03 3.08 -5.26
CA ARG A 114 20.22 2.44 -4.67
C ARG A 114 20.34 0.95 -4.99
N ASP A 115 19.34 0.40 -5.69
CA ASP A 115 19.20 -1.02 -6.02
C ASP A 115 19.46 -1.94 -4.82
N LEU A 116 18.77 -1.70 -3.70
CA LEU A 116 18.91 -2.51 -2.49
C LEU A 116 17.60 -2.64 -1.71
N ILE A 117 17.50 -3.71 -0.94
CA ILE A 117 16.46 -3.88 0.07
C ILE A 117 16.88 -3.12 1.32
N VAL A 118 16.08 -2.13 1.72
CA VAL A 118 16.32 -1.31 2.90
C VAL A 118 15.91 -2.06 4.15
N ASN A 119 14.71 -2.66 4.14
CA ASN A 119 14.20 -3.39 5.30
C ASN A 119 13.13 -4.42 4.90
N VAL A 120 12.97 -5.46 5.73
CA VAL A 120 11.96 -6.51 5.55
C VAL A 120 11.37 -6.87 6.91
N GLY A 121 10.06 -6.96 7.00
CA GLY A 121 9.38 -7.23 8.27
C GLY A 121 8.03 -7.90 8.12
N PRO A 122 7.53 -8.53 9.21
CA PRO A 122 6.19 -9.07 9.25
C PRO A 122 5.14 -7.94 9.30
N ILE A 123 3.96 -8.24 8.78
CA ILE A 123 2.76 -7.41 8.91
C ILE A 123 1.85 -8.07 9.93
N TYR A 124 1.44 -7.31 10.94
CA TYR A 124 0.44 -7.73 11.90
C TYR A 124 -0.88 -7.04 11.54
N MET A 125 -1.84 -7.82 11.07
CA MET A 125 -3.22 -7.36 10.97
C MET A 125 -3.89 -7.71 12.30
N GLU A 126 -4.50 -6.72 12.94
CA GLU A 126 -5.49 -7.01 13.99
C GLU A 126 -6.69 -7.62 13.26
N GLU A 127 -7.00 -8.90 13.51
CA GLU A 127 -8.27 -9.46 13.05
C GLU A 127 -9.37 -8.62 13.68
N ASP A 128 -10.17 -7.96 12.86
CA ASP A 128 -11.38 -7.27 13.32
C ASP A 128 -12.25 -8.29 14.05
N GLY A 129 -12.21 -8.23 15.37
CA GLY A 129 -12.98 -9.06 16.26
C GLY A 129 -14.47 -8.79 16.07
N THR A 130 -15.21 -9.89 15.93
CA THR A 130 -16.64 -10.06 16.22
C THR A 130 -17.64 -9.55 15.17
N ALA A 131 -18.10 -10.47 14.32
CA ALA A 131 -19.52 -10.56 14.04
C ALA A 131 -20.25 -10.75 15.38
N GLN A 132 -20.88 -9.69 15.87
CA GLN A 132 -21.85 -9.76 16.96
C GLN A 132 -22.98 -10.73 16.53
N PRO A 133 -23.27 -11.83 17.25
CA PRO A 133 -24.48 -12.59 16.99
C PRO A 133 -25.68 -11.66 17.18
N ALA A 134 -26.53 -11.56 16.17
CA ALA A 134 -27.78 -10.82 16.27
C ALA A 134 -28.57 -11.32 17.50
N PRO A 135 -29.16 -10.43 18.32
CA PRO A 135 -30.09 -10.88 19.34
C PRO A 135 -31.24 -11.63 18.64
N ALA A 136 -31.52 -12.85 19.13
CA ALA A 136 -32.65 -13.64 18.67
C ALA A 136 -33.95 -12.81 18.81
N PRO A 137 -34.93 -12.96 17.91
CA PRO A 137 -36.21 -12.29 18.08
C PRO A 137 -36.86 -12.82 19.36
N GLU A 138 -37.08 -11.94 20.33
CA GLU A 138 -38.03 -12.19 21.41
C GLU A 138 -39.43 -12.20 20.78
N GLU A 139 -40.04 -13.38 20.71
CA GLU A 139 -41.45 -13.56 20.39
C GLU A 139 -42.29 -13.09 21.59
N GLU A 140 -43.04 -11.99 21.45
CA GLU A 140 -44.30 -11.74 22.18
C GLU A 140 -45.33 -11.04 21.28
#